data_AF-A0AAE0SQ84-F1
#
_entry.id   AF-A0AAE0SQ84-F1
#
_cell.length_a   1.000
_cell.length_b   1.000
_cell.length_c   1.000
_cell.angle_alpha   90.00
_cell.angle_beta   90.00
_cell.angle_gamma   90.00
#
_symmetry.space_group_name_H-M   'P 1'
#
loop_
_entity.id
_entity.type
_entity.pdbx_description
1 polymer ?
#
loop_
_entity_poly.entity_id
_entity_poly.type
_entity_poly.pdbx_seq_one_letter_code
_entity_poly.pdbx_strand_id
1 'polypeptide(L)'
;MAGVLKRQNPNDYYNAYYIGFPSYSELFAERTSADPDILREAYKKIFERCWRPLEGKLVLLIEQLKSEESKLREEQKDVFAIRELKNTLLAVLTKLNPGKPDAAINAYEQSQHITDLLAAFRLIMLYDNPARTRCEAGFLSALFSLQPDVLQLDQRSSIVRPCRAVAGLTANIARFHDKSGTGYRFLRDLALRTDKINPMLSAVVITKKFNVLSSLEPNRRALCQEYLRDIVATDGISPGMREVAEMLLKN
;
A
#
# COMPACT_ATOMS: atom_id res chain seq x y z
N MET A 1 7.70 -13.37 18.43
CA MET A 1 6.37 -13.37 17.77
C MET A 1 5.31 -14.15 18.54
N ALA A 2 5.48 -15.44 18.83
CA ALA A 2 4.44 -16.23 19.51
C ALA A 2 4.03 -15.69 20.91
N GLY A 3 4.95 -15.07 21.65
CA GLY A 3 4.64 -14.40 22.93
C GLY A 3 3.83 -13.11 22.79
N VAL A 4 4.09 -12.33 21.73
CA VAL A 4 3.38 -11.08 21.43
C VAL A 4 1.92 -11.35 21.03
N LEU A 5 1.67 -12.47 20.32
CA LEU A 5 0.32 -12.90 19.97
C LEU A 5 -0.50 -13.45 21.16
N LYS A 6 0.14 -13.78 22.29
CA LYS A 6 -0.59 -14.30 23.46
C LYS A 6 -1.36 -13.23 24.23
N ARG A 7 -1.15 -11.94 23.95
CA ARG A 7 -1.79 -10.78 24.63
C ARG A 7 -1.91 -11.00 26.13
N GLN A 8 -0.79 -10.87 26.86
CA GLN A 8 -0.79 -11.04 28.31
C GLN A 8 -1.61 -9.96 29.02
N ASN A 9 -1.78 -8.79 28.39
CA ASN A 9 -2.68 -7.74 28.83
C ASN A 9 -3.66 -7.36 27.69
N PRO A 10 -4.98 -7.22 27.96
CA PRO A 10 -5.95 -6.72 27.00
C PRO A 10 -5.53 -5.40 26.35
N ASN A 11 -4.80 -4.55 27.06
CA ASN A 11 -4.32 -3.23 26.61
C ASN A 11 -3.04 -3.27 25.76
N ASP A 12 -2.52 -4.44 25.40
CA ASP A 12 -1.32 -4.58 24.55
C ASP A 12 -1.61 -4.30 23.05
N TYR A 13 -2.43 -3.29 22.74
CA TYR A 13 -2.78 -2.95 21.37
C TYR A 13 -1.57 -2.40 20.58
N TYR A 14 -0.56 -1.88 21.27
CA TYR A 14 0.74 -1.49 20.71
C TYR A 14 1.60 -2.68 20.24
N ASN A 15 1.14 -3.92 20.45
CA ASN A 15 1.79 -5.11 19.89
C ASN A 15 1.88 -5.09 18.36
N ALA A 16 1.07 -4.28 17.67
CA ALA A 16 1.20 -4.04 16.23
C ALA A 16 2.63 -3.61 15.85
N TYR A 17 3.26 -2.76 16.65
CA TYR A 17 4.63 -2.28 16.44
C TYR A 17 5.68 -3.40 16.63
N TYR A 18 5.45 -4.33 17.55
CA TYR A 18 6.32 -5.50 17.79
C TYR A 18 6.07 -6.66 16.81
N ILE A 19 4.91 -6.68 16.17
CA ILE A 19 4.53 -7.59 15.08
C ILE A 19 5.08 -7.12 13.74
N GLY A 20 5.40 -5.82 13.64
CA GLY A 20 6.05 -5.20 12.49
C GLY A 20 7.34 -5.92 12.13
N PHE A 21 7.27 -6.72 11.07
CA PHE A 21 8.48 -7.19 10.41
C PHE A 21 9.12 -5.99 9.70
N PRO A 22 10.45 -5.84 9.66
CA PRO A 22 11.10 -4.79 8.88
C PRO A 22 10.48 -4.78 7.49
N SER A 23 10.14 -3.59 6.99
CA SER A 23 9.57 -3.47 5.66
C SER A 23 10.64 -3.83 4.63
N TYR A 24 10.20 -4.29 3.47
CA TYR A 24 11.13 -4.53 2.36
C TYR A 24 11.91 -3.25 2.02
N SER A 25 11.27 -2.07 2.10
CA SER A 25 11.89 -0.77 1.84
C SER A 25 13.04 -0.46 2.80
N GLU A 26 12.85 -0.69 4.10
CA GLU A 26 13.89 -0.45 5.11
C GLU A 26 15.09 -1.37 4.87
N LEU A 27 14.84 -2.66 4.63
CA LEU A 27 15.91 -3.61 4.33
C LEU A 27 16.62 -3.31 3.00
N PHE A 28 15.91 -2.73 2.04
CA PHE A 28 16.48 -2.33 0.75
C PHE A 28 17.32 -1.05 0.88
N ALA A 29 16.86 -0.07 1.66
CA ALA A 29 17.56 1.19 1.89
C ALA A 29 18.89 1.01 2.64
N GLU A 30 18.99 0.01 3.51
CA GLU A 30 20.22 -0.31 4.25
C GLU A 30 21.27 -1.08 3.41
N ARG A 31 20.96 -1.46 2.17
CA ARG A 31 21.83 -2.29 1.33
C ARG A 31 22.34 -1.51 0.13
N THR A 32 23.67 -1.50 -0.06
CA THR A 32 24.28 -1.09 -1.32
C THR A 32 24.25 -2.26 -2.31
N SER A 33 23.75 -2.01 -3.54
CA SER A 33 23.80 -2.95 -4.68
C SER A 33 23.08 -4.30 -4.47
N ALA A 34 21.96 -4.33 -3.73
CA ALA A 34 21.17 -5.55 -3.58
C ALA A 34 20.27 -5.82 -4.79
N ASP A 35 20.30 -7.05 -5.32
CA ASP A 35 19.31 -7.52 -6.28
C ASP A 35 17.91 -7.57 -5.62
N PRO A 36 16.92 -6.81 -6.12
CA PRO A 36 15.59 -6.77 -5.52
C PRO A 36 14.88 -8.13 -5.51
N ASP A 37 15.13 -8.97 -6.52
CA ASP A 37 14.48 -10.25 -6.66
C ASP A 37 15.02 -11.26 -5.64
N ILE A 38 16.34 -11.26 -5.42
CA ILE A 38 17.00 -12.09 -4.39
C ILE A 38 16.55 -11.66 -2.99
N LEU A 39 16.56 -10.35 -2.71
CA LEU A 39 16.13 -9.83 -1.41
C LEU A 39 14.66 -10.17 -1.14
N ARG A 40 13.80 -10.05 -2.16
CA ARG A 40 12.38 -10.39 -2.05
C ARG A 40 12.17 -11.87 -1.74
N GLU A 41 12.91 -12.76 -2.41
CA GLU A 41 12.79 -14.20 -2.18
C GLU A 41 13.29 -14.59 -0.78
N ALA A 42 14.43 -14.04 -0.36
CA ALA A 42 14.95 -14.24 1.00
C ALA A 42 13.96 -13.72 2.06
N TYR A 43 13.44 -12.51 1.86
CA TYR A 43 12.42 -11.91 2.72
C TYR A 43 11.20 -12.81 2.84
N LYS A 44 10.68 -13.28 1.70
CA LYS A 44 9.49 -14.16 1.64
C LYS A 44 9.72 -15.42 2.46
N LYS A 45 10.86 -16.08 2.29
CA LYS A 45 11.20 -17.32 3.04
C LYS A 45 11.24 -17.09 4.55
N ILE A 46 11.86 -16.01 5.01
CA ILE A 46 11.94 -15.71 6.45
C ILE A 46 10.53 -15.38 6.98
N PHE A 47 9.79 -14.54 6.25
CA PHE A 47 8.44 -14.16 6.60
C PHE A 47 7.51 -15.38 6.74
N GLU A 48 7.51 -16.28 5.76
CA GLU A 48 6.72 -17.52 5.80
C GLU A 48 7.15 -18.41 6.98
N ARG A 49 8.45 -18.57 7.23
CA ARG A 49 8.93 -19.40 8.34
C ARG A 49 8.52 -18.86 9.72
N CYS A 50 8.42 -17.55 9.86
CA CYS A 50 7.96 -16.91 11.09
C CYS A 50 6.44 -17.02 11.28
N TRP A 51 5.67 -16.80 10.22
CA TRP A 51 4.22 -16.58 10.33
C TRP A 51 3.36 -17.79 9.96
N ARG A 52 3.83 -18.69 9.08
CA ARG A 52 3.06 -19.88 8.67
C ARG A 52 2.63 -20.76 9.85
N PRO A 53 3.50 -21.06 10.85
CA PRO A 53 3.08 -21.86 12.01
C PRO A 53 2.05 -21.17 12.91
N LEU A 54 1.87 -19.86 12.76
CA LEU A 54 0.97 -19.04 13.57
C LEU A 54 -0.33 -18.70 12.85
N GLU A 55 -0.52 -19.13 11.60
CA GLU A 55 -1.66 -18.81 10.75
C GLU A 55 -3.01 -19.01 11.45
N GLY A 56 -3.23 -20.18 12.05
CA GLY A 56 -4.47 -20.45 12.81
C GLY A 56 -4.67 -19.52 14.00
N LYS A 57 -3.59 -19.13 14.70
CA LYS A 57 -3.67 -18.17 15.81
C LYS A 57 -3.95 -16.75 15.31
N LEU A 58 -3.44 -16.37 14.15
CA LEU A 58 -3.72 -15.08 13.53
C LEU A 58 -5.21 -14.94 13.21
N VAL A 59 -5.81 -15.97 12.61
CA VAL A 59 -7.25 -15.99 12.30
C VAL A 59 -8.09 -15.83 13.57
N LEU A 60 -7.81 -16.62 14.61
CA LEU A 60 -8.50 -16.54 15.89
C LEU A 60 -8.37 -15.16 16.54
N LEU A 61 -7.17 -14.57 16.51
CA LEU A 61 -6.93 -13.27 17.10
C LEU A 61 -7.64 -12.14 16.32
N ILE A 62 -7.68 -12.22 14.98
CA ILE A 62 -8.44 -11.26 14.17
C ILE A 62 -9.93 -11.32 14.53
N GLU A 63 -10.52 -12.51 14.66
CA GLU A 63 -11.92 -12.66 15.06
C GLU A 63 -12.18 -12.16 16.49
N GLN A 64 -11.25 -12.40 17.41
CA GLN A 64 -11.30 -11.84 18.75
C GLN A 64 -11.30 -10.30 18.73
N LEU A 65 -10.40 -9.69 17.95
CA LEU A 65 -10.31 -8.22 17.83
C LEU A 65 -11.55 -7.62 17.18
N LYS A 66 -12.16 -8.28 16.20
CA LYS A 66 -13.47 -7.87 15.65
C LYS A 66 -14.55 -7.88 16.73
N SER A 67 -14.58 -8.93 17.55
CA SER A 67 -15.54 -9.03 18.67
C SER A 67 -15.31 -7.93 19.71
N GLU A 68 -14.05 -7.64 20.06
CA GLU A 68 -13.69 -6.55 20.98
C GLU A 68 -14.09 -5.18 20.43
N GLU A 69 -13.79 -4.90 19.16
CA GLU A 69 -14.16 -3.65 18.48
C GLU A 69 -15.67 -3.43 18.51
N SER A 70 -16.47 -4.46 18.22
CA SER A 70 -17.94 -4.34 18.19
C SER A 70 -18.57 -3.97 19.54
N LYS A 71 -17.85 -4.16 20.65
CA LYS A 71 -18.31 -3.84 22.01
C LYS A 71 -17.93 -2.43 22.45
N LEU A 72 -17.09 -1.74 21.69
CA LEU A 72 -16.56 -0.43 22.04
C LEU A 72 -17.28 0.67 21.25
N ARG A 73 -17.41 1.83 21.88
CA ARG A 73 -17.87 3.07 21.23
C ARG A 73 -16.69 3.75 20.54
N GLU A 74 -16.93 4.40 19.41
CA GLU A 74 -15.88 5.04 18.59
C GLU A 74 -14.97 6.02 19.35
N GLU A 75 -15.52 6.70 20.36
CA GLU A 75 -14.81 7.70 21.17
C GLU A 75 -13.78 7.08 22.13
N GLN A 76 -13.80 5.76 22.31
CA GLN A 76 -12.87 5.07 23.18
C GLN A 76 -11.49 4.98 22.50
N LYS A 77 -10.45 5.44 23.20
CA LYS A 77 -9.06 5.49 22.72
C LYS A 77 -8.57 4.13 22.18
N ASP A 78 -9.07 3.03 22.73
CA ASP A 78 -8.64 1.68 22.37
C ASP A 78 -9.15 1.22 20.99
N VAL A 79 -10.23 1.81 20.47
CA VAL A 79 -10.83 1.39 19.17
C VAL A 79 -9.84 1.57 18.02
N PHE A 80 -9.12 2.69 17.99
CA PHE A 80 -8.13 2.93 16.94
C PHE A 80 -6.98 1.92 16.97
N ALA A 81 -6.50 1.60 18.17
CA ALA A 81 -5.40 0.66 18.35
C ALA A 81 -5.82 -0.77 18.00
N ILE A 82 -7.06 -1.17 18.32
CA ILE A 82 -7.65 -2.44 17.90
C ILE A 82 -7.73 -2.53 16.37
N ARG A 83 -8.23 -1.47 15.70
CA ARG A 83 -8.30 -1.43 14.23
C ARG A 83 -6.92 -1.51 13.60
N GLU A 84 -5.93 -0.79 14.13
CA GLU A 84 -4.55 -0.82 13.65
C GLU A 84 -3.94 -2.23 13.77
N LEU A 85 -4.09 -2.87 14.93
CA LEU A 85 -3.61 -4.24 15.15
C LEU A 85 -4.34 -5.23 14.24
N LYS A 86 -5.67 -5.15 14.14
CA LYS A 86 -6.50 -5.99 13.26
C LYS A 86 -6.04 -5.88 11.80
N ASN A 87 -5.85 -4.66 11.30
CA ASN A 87 -5.42 -4.41 9.93
C ASN A 87 -3.98 -4.89 9.66
N THR A 88 -3.11 -4.78 10.66
CA THR A 88 -1.73 -5.32 10.59
C THR A 88 -1.74 -6.85 10.49
N LEU A 89 -2.52 -7.52 11.34
CA LEU A 89 -2.67 -8.98 11.32
C LEU A 89 -3.31 -9.47 10.01
N LEU A 90 -4.31 -8.74 9.51
CA LEU A 90 -4.95 -9.00 8.23
C LEU A 90 -3.95 -8.89 7.06
N ALA A 91 -3.06 -7.90 7.10
CA ALA A 91 -1.99 -7.76 6.11
C ALA A 91 -1.02 -8.94 6.13
N VAL A 92 -0.63 -9.41 7.33
CA VAL A 92 0.21 -10.61 7.49
C VAL A 92 -0.49 -11.84 6.92
N LEU A 93 -1.75 -12.06 7.26
CA LEU A 93 -2.53 -13.22 6.79
C LEU A 93 -2.71 -13.22 5.27
N THR A 94 -2.99 -12.05 4.68
CA THR A 94 -3.10 -11.89 3.23
C THR A 94 -1.77 -12.19 2.54
N LYS A 95 -0.65 -11.72 3.11
CA LYS A 95 0.69 -11.99 2.56
C LYS A 95 1.10 -13.45 2.64
N LEU A 96 0.62 -14.20 3.64
CA LEU A 96 0.80 -15.65 3.71
C LEU A 96 0.01 -16.39 2.62
N ASN A 97 -1.12 -15.83 2.17
CA ASN A 97 -2.04 -16.48 1.22
C ASN A 97 -2.38 -15.55 0.04
N PRO A 98 -1.40 -15.15 -0.79
CA PRO A 98 -1.57 -14.10 -1.79
C PRO A 98 -2.60 -14.44 -2.88
N GLY A 99 -2.81 -15.73 -3.19
CA GLY A 99 -3.77 -16.17 -4.21
C GLY A 99 -5.22 -16.29 -3.72
N LYS A 100 -5.45 -16.21 -2.40
CA LYS A 100 -6.78 -16.33 -1.78
C LYS A 100 -6.93 -15.30 -0.64
N PRO A 101 -7.02 -14.00 -0.96
CA PRO A 101 -7.14 -12.95 0.05
C PRO A 101 -8.56 -12.87 0.64
N ASP A 102 -9.19 -14.00 0.95
CA ASP A 102 -10.61 -14.10 1.36
C ASP A 102 -10.88 -13.28 2.63
N ALA A 103 -9.94 -13.29 3.58
CA ALA A 103 -10.03 -12.48 4.79
C ALA A 103 -10.05 -10.97 4.49
N ALA A 104 -9.26 -10.51 3.51
CA ALA A 104 -9.21 -9.11 3.12
C ALA A 104 -10.48 -8.71 2.34
N ILE A 105 -10.98 -9.60 1.49
CA ILE A 105 -12.26 -9.41 0.78
C ILE A 105 -13.40 -9.27 1.80
N ASN A 106 -13.51 -10.19 2.75
CA ASN A 106 -14.53 -10.14 3.80
C ASN A 106 -14.41 -8.86 4.64
N ALA A 107 -13.19 -8.46 4.99
CA ALA A 107 -12.96 -7.21 5.72
C ALA A 107 -13.39 -5.99 4.91
N TYR A 108 -13.14 -5.97 3.59
CA TYR A 108 -13.57 -4.90 2.69
C TYR A 108 -15.11 -4.81 2.62
N GLU A 109 -15.78 -5.95 2.44
CA GLU A 109 -17.24 -6.01 2.30
C GLU A 109 -17.98 -5.65 3.59
N GLN A 110 -17.37 -5.90 4.75
CA GLN A 110 -17.94 -5.62 6.08
C GLN A 110 -17.46 -4.29 6.69
N SER A 111 -16.65 -3.50 5.97
CA SER A 111 -16.03 -2.29 6.52
C SER A 111 -17.07 -1.21 6.84
N GLN A 112 -17.11 -0.79 8.09
CA GLN A 112 -17.92 0.34 8.57
C GLN A 112 -17.09 1.62 8.76
N HIS A 113 -15.77 1.53 8.61
CA HIS A 113 -14.85 2.65 8.81
C HIS A 113 -13.86 2.73 7.65
N ILE A 114 -13.50 3.95 7.28
CA ILE A 114 -12.62 4.20 6.13
C ILE A 114 -11.23 3.59 6.35
N THR A 115 -10.70 3.63 7.57
CA THR A 115 -9.41 3.05 7.89
C THR A 115 -9.34 1.57 7.50
N ASP A 116 -10.39 0.82 7.83
CA ASP A 116 -10.51 -0.61 7.52
C ASP A 116 -10.77 -0.83 6.03
N LEU A 117 -11.67 -0.03 5.43
CA LEU A 117 -11.96 -0.09 3.99
C LEU A 117 -10.69 0.13 3.16
N LEU A 118 -9.89 1.14 3.51
CA LEU A 118 -8.64 1.46 2.83
C LEU A 118 -7.58 0.36 3.04
N ALA A 119 -7.46 -0.16 4.25
CA ALA A 119 -6.51 -1.23 4.56
C ALA A 119 -6.85 -2.50 3.77
N ALA A 120 -8.10 -2.96 3.83
CA ALA A 120 -8.58 -4.13 3.12
C ALA A 120 -8.48 -3.96 1.59
N PHE A 121 -8.89 -2.81 1.06
CA PHE A 121 -8.79 -2.52 -0.37
C PHE A 121 -7.34 -2.58 -0.87
N ARG A 122 -6.39 -1.97 -0.13
CA ARG A 122 -4.95 -2.03 -0.49
C ARG A 122 -4.44 -3.46 -0.56
N LEU A 123 -4.85 -4.32 0.37
CA LEU A 123 -4.45 -5.73 0.40
C LEU A 123 -5.01 -6.52 -0.78
N ILE A 124 -6.26 -6.29 -1.17
CA ILE A 124 -6.88 -6.92 -2.35
C ILE A 124 -6.18 -6.47 -3.63
N MET A 125 -5.75 -5.21 -3.73
CA MET A 125 -5.05 -4.72 -4.92
C MET A 125 -3.60 -5.21 -5.04
N LEU A 126 -3.00 -5.69 -3.93
CA LEU A 126 -1.59 -6.04 -3.87
C LEU A 126 -1.26 -7.32 -4.66
N TYR A 127 -2.21 -8.26 -4.72
CA TYR A 127 -2.08 -9.58 -5.34
C TYR A 127 -3.09 -9.78 -6.47
N ASP A 128 -2.78 -10.66 -7.43
CA ASP A 128 -3.78 -11.03 -8.44
C ASP A 128 -4.78 -12.02 -7.85
N ASN A 129 -6.04 -11.65 -7.90
CA ASN A 129 -7.14 -12.41 -7.36
C ASN A 129 -8.44 -12.06 -8.14
N PRO A 130 -9.42 -12.97 -8.16
CA PRO A 130 -10.66 -12.76 -8.90
C PRO A 130 -11.54 -11.62 -8.34
N ALA A 131 -11.27 -11.14 -7.13
CA ALA A 131 -12.05 -10.07 -6.50
C ALA A 131 -11.63 -8.67 -6.92
N ARG A 132 -10.46 -8.53 -7.55
CA ARG A 132 -9.86 -7.23 -7.83
C ARG A 132 -10.78 -6.31 -8.62
N THR A 133 -11.31 -6.79 -9.75
CA THR A 133 -12.18 -5.98 -10.63
C THR A 133 -13.46 -5.53 -9.93
N ARG A 134 -14.13 -6.43 -9.19
CA ARG A 134 -15.38 -6.10 -8.48
C ARG A 134 -15.14 -5.11 -7.33
N CYS A 135 -14.09 -5.33 -6.54
CA CYS A 135 -13.75 -4.45 -5.42
C CYS A 135 -13.30 -3.07 -5.93
N GLU A 136 -12.54 -3.00 -7.02
CA GLU A 136 -12.15 -1.75 -7.67
C GLU A 136 -13.36 -0.96 -8.16
N ALA A 137 -14.33 -1.62 -8.81
CA ALA A 137 -15.55 -0.98 -9.28
C ALA A 137 -16.42 -0.45 -8.13
N GLY A 138 -16.55 -1.20 -7.04
CA GLY A 138 -17.37 -0.84 -5.87
C GLY A 138 -16.72 0.17 -4.90
N PHE A 139 -15.41 0.37 -4.99
CA PHE A 139 -14.65 1.11 -3.95
C PHE A 139 -15.06 2.56 -3.76
N LEU A 140 -15.35 3.28 -4.86
CA LEU A 140 -15.80 4.66 -4.75
C LEU A 140 -17.14 4.73 -4.04
N SER A 141 -18.09 3.86 -4.38
CA SER A 141 -19.38 3.79 -3.71
C SER A 141 -19.22 3.52 -2.22
N ALA A 142 -18.43 2.50 -1.86
CA ALA A 142 -18.19 2.15 -0.46
C ALA A 142 -17.57 3.32 0.32
N LEU A 143 -16.62 4.05 -0.27
CA LEU A 143 -16.06 5.24 0.36
C LEU A 143 -17.09 6.35 0.55
N PHE A 144 -17.86 6.69 -0.49
CA PHE A 144 -18.87 7.74 -0.42
C PHE A 144 -19.91 7.46 0.65
N SER A 145 -20.30 6.19 0.82
CA SER A 145 -21.22 5.79 1.89
C SER A 145 -20.64 6.03 3.29
N LEU A 146 -19.33 5.82 3.49
CA LEU A 146 -18.69 5.99 4.80
C LEU A 146 -18.31 7.43 5.12
N GLN A 147 -17.99 8.24 4.11
CA GLN A 147 -17.71 9.66 4.30
C GLN A 147 -18.08 10.42 3.02
N PRO A 148 -19.33 10.93 2.96
CA PRO A 148 -19.85 11.65 1.81
C PRO A 148 -18.98 12.84 1.38
N ASP A 149 -18.30 13.46 2.34
CA ASP A 149 -17.48 14.67 2.13
C ASP A 149 -16.05 14.39 1.63
N VAL A 150 -15.58 13.13 1.55
CA VAL A 150 -14.20 12.82 1.07
C VAL A 150 -13.96 13.33 -0.34
N LEU A 151 -15.02 13.58 -1.10
CA LEU A 151 -14.99 13.96 -2.49
C LEU A 151 -15.98 15.11 -2.78
N GLN A 152 -15.77 16.28 -2.15
CA GLN A 152 -16.04 17.56 -2.82
C GLN A 152 -15.04 17.85 -3.96
N LEU A 153 -14.16 16.91 -4.29
CA LEU A 153 -13.37 16.88 -5.53
C LEU A 153 -14.20 16.21 -6.65
N ASP A 154 -15.07 17.02 -7.23
CA ASP A 154 -15.69 16.95 -8.57
C ASP A 154 -15.93 15.55 -9.18
N GLN A 155 -17.20 15.13 -9.19
CA GLN A 155 -17.72 13.97 -9.92
C GLN A 155 -17.49 14.06 -11.45
N ARG A 156 -17.00 15.18 -11.98
CA ARG A 156 -16.69 15.36 -13.42
C ARG A 156 -15.28 14.92 -13.82
N SER A 157 -14.37 14.61 -12.88
CA SER A 157 -13.01 14.21 -13.25
C SER A 157 -12.84 12.68 -13.27
N SER A 158 -12.50 12.15 -14.45
CA SER A 158 -12.13 10.75 -14.71
C SER A 158 -10.84 10.27 -14.00
N ILE A 159 -10.39 10.97 -12.94
CA ILE A 159 -9.04 10.89 -12.35
C ILE A 159 -9.03 10.30 -10.93
N VAL A 160 -10.17 10.30 -10.24
CA VAL A 160 -10.30 9.69 -8.90
C VAL A 160 -10.18 8.16 -8.93
N ARG A 161 -10.61 7.50 -10.03
CA ARG A 161 -10.43 6.06 -10.25
C ARG A 161 -8.94 5.66 -10.32
N PRO A 162 -8.09 6.32 -11.13
CA PRO A 162 -6.65 6.09 -11.15
C PRO A 162 -5.96 6.27 -9.80
N CYS A 163 -6.12 7.41 -9.10
CA CYS A 163 -5.34 7.74 -7.89
C CYS A 163 -5.45 6.71 -6.75
N ARG A 164 -6.50 5.90 -6.74
CA ARG A 164 -6.75 4.84 -5.75
C ARG A 164 -6.29 3.46 -6.18
N ALA A 165 -6.44 3.11 -7.46
CA ALA A 165 -5.75 1.97 -8.05
C ALA A 165 -4.22 2.13 -7.96
N VAL A 166 -3.72 3.37 -8.04
CA VAL A 166 -2.30 3.75 -7.83
C VAL A 166 -1.83 3.42 -6.42
N ALA A 167 -2.64 3.64 -5.38
CA ALA A 167 -2.26 3.28 -4.01
C ALA A 167 -2.06 1.76 -3.85
N GLY A 168 -2.82 0.94 -4.59
CA GLY A 168 -2.64 -0.51 -4.64
C GLY A 168 -1.46 -0.96 -5.50
N LEU A 169 -1.27 -0.36 -6.69
CA LEU A 169 -0.15 -0.69 -7.59
C LEU A 169 1.21 -0.27 -7.01
N THR A 170 1.27 0.87 -6.33
CA THR A 170 2.52 1.43 -5.78
C THR A 170 2.87 0.92 -4.38
N ALA A 171 2.01 0.10 -3.75
CA ALA A 171 2.30 -0.58 -2.49
C ALA A 171 3.18 -1.84 -2.69
N ASN A 172 3.17 -2.43 -3.89
CA ASN A 172 4.01 -3.56 -4.25
C ASN A 172 5.26 -3.09 -4.99
N ILE A 173 6.33 -2.81 -4.25
CA ILE A 173 7.61 -2.31 -4.78
C ILE A 173 8.13 -3.19 -5.92
N ALA A 174 8.05 -4.51 -5.78
CA ALA A 174 8.53 -5.44 -6.81
C ALA A 174 7.70 -5.40 -8.11
N ARG A 175 6.38 -5.20 -8.01
CA ARG A 175 5.53 -5.01 -9.21
C ARG A 175 5.69 -3.62 -9.80
N PHE A 176 5.90 -2.61 -8.97
CA PHE A 176 6.11 -1.25 -9.42
C PHE A 176 7.42 -1.13 -10.21
N HIS A 177 8.49 -1.70 -9.67
CA HIS A 177 9.79 -1.80 -10.33
C HIS A 177 9.89 -3.07 -11.20
N ASP A 178 8.82 -3.52 -11.84
CA ASP A 178 8.92 -4.65 -12.77
C ASP A 178 9.89 -4.34 -13.92
N LYS A 179 10.62 -5.35 -14.40
CA LYS A 179 11.63 -5.21 -15.46
C LYS A 179 11.06 -4.71 -16.81
N SER A 180 9.75 -4.83 -17.02
CA SER A 180 9.06 -4.25 -18.18
C SER A 180 8.91 -2.72 -18.12
N GLY A 181 9.08 -2.10 -16.95
CA GLY A 181 8.84 -0.67 -16.75
C GLY A 181 7.35 -0.28 -16.72
N THR A 182 6.43 -1.25 -16.67
CA THR A 182 4.97 -1.00 -16.67
C THR A 182 4.54 -0.09 -15.50
N GLY A 183 5.13 -0.26 -14.31
CA GLY A 183 4.83 0.59 -13.16
C GLY A 183 5.29 2.03 -13.34
N TYR A 184 6.45 2.25 -13.98
CA TYR A 184 6.99 3.59 -14.26
C TYR A 184 6.13 4.34 -15.28
N ARG A 185 5.73 3.65 -16.37
CA ARG A 185 4.82 4.19 -17.38
C ARG A 185 3.50 4.64 -16.76
N PHE A 186 2.92 3.77 -15.93
CA PHE A 186 1.67 4.06 -15.25
C PHE A 186 1.78 5.28 -14.32
N LEU A 187 2.87 5.38 -13.53
CA LEU A 187 3.09 6.53 -12.66
C LEU A 187 3.29 7.82 -13.45
N ARG A 188 4.06 7.80 -14.55
CA ARG A 188 4.22 8.93 -15.46
C ARG A 188 2.85 9.41 -15.94
N ASP A 189 2.07 8.52 -16.54
CA ASP A 189 0.80 8.87 -17.17
C ASP A 189 -0.20 9.42 -16.15
N LEU A 190 -0.22 8.85 -14.94
CA LEU A 190 -1.00 9.38 -13.83
C LEU A 190 -0.53 10.78 -13.43
N ALA A 191 0.78 10.96 -13.25
CA ALA A 191 1.34 12.19 -12.75
C ALA A 191 1.07 13.33 -13.75
N LEU A 192 1.22 13.10 -15.05
CA LEU A 192 0.88 14.07 -16.10
C LEU A 192 -0.61 14.44 -16.11
N ARG A 193 -1.51 13.49 -15.86
CA ARG A 193 -2.95 13.78 -15.75
C ARG A 193 -3.28 14.57 -14.49
N THR A 194 -2.65 14.20 -13.38
CA THR A 194 -2.87 14.82 -12.07
C THR A 194 -2.32 16.24 -12.04
N ASP A 195 -1.18 16.48 -12.69
CA ASP A 195 -0.50 17.77 -12.69
C ASP A 195 -1.36 18.90 -13.28
N LYS A 196 -2.17 18.61 -14.30
CA LYS A 196 -3.11 19.58 -14.88
C LYS A 196 -4.20 20.06 -13.93
N ILE A 197 -4.42 19.34 -12.83
CA ILE A 197 -5.54 19.57 -11.89
C ILE A 197 -5.02 19.93 -10.51
N ASN A 198 -3.99 19.23 -10.05
CA ASN A 198 -3.36 19.40 -8.76
C ASN A 198 -1.84 19.20 -8.87
N PRO A 199 -1.10 20.25 -9.28
CA PRO A 199 0.36 20.27 -9.35
C PRO A 199 1.09 19.88 -8.06
N MET A 200 0.50 20.19 -6.91
CA MET A 200 1.11 19.84 -5.62
C MET A 200 1.05 18.33 -5.38
N LEU A 201 -0.08 17.70 -5.73
CA LEU A 201 -0.25 16.27 -5.57
C LEU A 201 0.62 15.47 -6.56
N SER A 202 0.74 15.91 -7.82
CA SER A 202 1.60 15.26 -8.81
C SER A 202 3.07 15.22 -8.36
N ALA A 203 3.58 16.34 -7.83
CA ALA A 203 4.93 16.43 -7.29
C ALA A 203 5.16 15.44 -6.12
N VAL A 204 4.25 15.39 -5.13
CA VAL A 204 4.35 14.46 -3.99
C VAL A 204 4.37 13.00 -4.44
N VAL A 205 3.56 12.64 -5.42
CA VAL A 205 3.46 11.27 -5.95
C VAL A 205 4.77 10.83 -6.62
N ILE A 206 5.38 11.70 -7.41
CA ILE A 206 6.68 11.45 -8.07
C ILE A 206 7.80 11.34 -7.03
N THR A 207 7.94 12.32 -6.13
CA THR A 207 8.99 12.33 -5.11
C THR A 207 8.97 11.06 -4.28
N LYS A 208 7.81 10.67 -3.74
CA LYS A 208 7.72 9.52 -2.84
C LYS A 208 8.06 8.18 -3.50
N LYS A 209 7.90 8.04 -4.82
CA LYS A 209 8.07 6.77 -5.51
C LYS A 209 9.39 6.64 -6.25
N PHE A 210 9.99 7.75 -6.64
CA PHE A 210 11.30 7.75 -7.30
C PHE A 210 12.47 8.05 -6.37
N ASN A 211 12.25 8.34 -5.08
CA ASN A 211 13.34 8.54 -4.12
C ASN A 211 14.22 7.30 -3.88
N VAL A 212 13.85 6.13 -4.40
CA VAL A 212 14.65 4.89 -4.33
C VAL A 212 15.57 4.69 -5.54
N LEU A 213 15.62 5.65 -6.47
CA LEU A 213 16.33 5.54 -7.77
C LEU A 213 17.79 5.08 -7.62
N SER A 214 18.52 5.67 -6.67
CA SER A 214 19.92 5.34 -6.39
C SER A 214 20.10 3.90 -5.91
N SER A 215 19.09 3.33 -5.26
CA SER A 215 19.11 1.97 -4.72
C SER A 215 18.73 0.89 -5.75
N LEU A 216 18.12 1.25 -6.87
CA LEU A 216 17.72 0.31 -7.94
C LEU A 216 18.94 -0.26 -8.68
N GLU A 217 18.87 -1.51 -9.15
CA GLU A 217 19.91 -2.08 -10.00
C GLU A 217 19.92 -1.43 -11.41
N PRO A 218 21.02 -1.56 -12.18
CA PRO A 218 21.29 -0.71 -13.34
C PRO A 218 20.17 -0.65 -14.40
N ASN A 219 19.53 -1.78 -14.71
CA ASN A 219 18.49 -1.84 -15.74
C ASN A 219 17.20 -1.10 -15.32
N ARG A 220 16.69 -1.36 -14.11
CA ARG A 220 15.51 -0.66 -13.58
C ARG A 220 15.79 0.80 -13.32
N ARG A 221 17.01 1.16 -12.91
CA ARG A 221 17.45 2.55 -12.77
C ARG A 221 17.40 3.28 -14.12
N ALA A 222 17.93 2.67 -15.18
CA ALA A 222 17.91 3.26 -16.52
C ALA A 222 16.48 3.50 -17.03
N LEU A 223 15.59 2.51 -16.89
CA LEU A 223 14.17 2.67 -17.24
C LEU A 223 13.50 3.77 -16.42
N CYS A 224 13.74 3.81 -15.11
CA CYS A 224 13.18 4.85 -14.26
C CYS A 224 13.66 6.26 -14.67
N GLN A 225 14.94 6.42 -15.01
CA GLN A 225 15.49 7.67 -15.52
C GLN A 225 14.90 8.05 -16.89
N GLU A 226 14.65 7.08 -17.76
CA GLU A 226 13.97 7.31 -19.05
C GLU A 226 12.58 7.95 -18.84
N TYR A 227 11.74 7.36 -17.99
CA TYR A 227 10.42 7.91 -17.70
C TYR A 227 10.47 9.26 -16.97
N LEU A 228 11.50 9.53 -16.15
CA LEU A 228 11.70 10.85 -15.55
C LEU A 228 12.10 11.90 -16.61
N ARG A 229 12.98 11.54 -17.56
CA ARG A 229 13.34 12.42 -18.68
C ARG A 229 12.13 12.72 -19.58
N ASP A 230 11.29 11.70 -19.85
CA ASP A 230 10.02 11.89 -20.56
C ASP A 230 9.11 12.91 -19.86
N ILE A 231 9.01 12.84 -18.52
CA ILE A 231 8.24 13.81 -17.74
C ILE A 231 8.79 15.21 -17.96
N VAL A 232 10.10 15.41 -17.75
CA VAL A 232 10.76 16.73 -17.90
C VAL A 232 10.57 17.29 -19.32
N ALA A 233 10.62 16.43 -20.33
CA ALA A 233 10.44 16.79 -21.74
C ALA A 233 8.97 17.08 -22.11
N THR A 234 8.01 16.80 -21.23
CA THR A 234 6.59 17.06 -21.51
C THR A 234 6.27 18.55 -21.41
N ASP A 235 5.66 19.09 -22.46
CA ASP A 235 5.20 20.48 -22.49
C ASP A 235 3.98 20.69 -21.60
N GLY A 236 3.90 21.87 -20.97
CA GLY A 236 2.75 22.29 -20.17
C GLY A 236 2.63 21.61 -18.79
N ILE A 237 3.68 20.93 -18.32
CA ILE A 237 3.77 20.50 -16.91
C ILE A 237 4.05 21.67 -15.98
N SER A 238 3.64 21.55 -14.72
CA SER A 238 3.85 22.55 -13.70
C SER A 238 5.35 22.70 -13.35
N PRO A 239 5.78 23.90 -12.93
CA PRO A 239 7.16 24.13 -12.51
C PRO A 239 7.61 23.20 -11.39
N GLY A 240 6.74 22.97 -10.39
CA GLY A 240 7.07 22.11 -9.25
C GLY A 240 7.26 20.63 -9.64
N MET A 241 6.46 20.13 -10.59
CA MET A 241 6.65 18.77 -11.10
C MET A 241 7.96 18.64 -11.88
N ARG A 242 8.29 19.64 -12.70
CA ARG A 242 9.55 19.68 -13.46
C ARG A 242 10.77 19.71 -12.53
N GLU A 243 10.77 20.60 -11.54
CA GLU A 243 11.84 20.74 -10.56
C GLU A 243 12.11 19.43 -9.81
N VAL A 244 11.06 18.79 -9.30
CA VAL A 244 11.17 17.50 -8.61
C VAL A 244 11.76 16.41 -9.51
N ALA A 245 11.29 16.31 -10.76
CA ALA A 245 11.77 15.30 -11.70
C ALA A 245 13.26 15.52 -12.05
N GLU A 246 13.67 16.77 -12.26
CA GLU A 246 15.07 17.13 -12.49
C GLU A 246 15.96 16.87 -11.27
N MET A 247 15.48 17.17 -10.07
CA MET A 247 16.19 16.88 -8.82
C MET A 247 16.44 15.37 -8.68
N LEU A 248 15.43 14.54 -8.94
CA LEU A 248 15.55 13.08 -8.86
C LEU A 248 16.51 12.51 -9.91
N LEU A 249 16.65 13.15 -11.07
CA LEU A 249 17.61 12.73 -12.11
C LEU A 249 19.08 13.06 -11.75
N LYS A 250 19.29 14.01 -10.83
CA LYS A 250 20.62 14.43 -10.36
C LYS A 250 21.15 13.57 -9.19
N ASN A 251 20.26 12.89 -8.48
CA ASN A 251 20.55 11.97 -7.38
C ASN A 251 20.80 10.53 -7.85
#